data_AF-A0A7Y2SPU7-F1
#
_entry.id   AF-A0A7Y2SPU7-F1
#
_cell.length_a   1.000
_cell.length_b   1.000
_cell.length_c   1.000
_cell.angle_alpha   90.00
_cell.angle_beta   90.00
_cell.angle_gamma   90.00
#
_symmetry.space_group_name_H-M   'P 1'
#
loop_
_entity.id
_entity.type
_entity.pdbx_description
1 polymer ?
#
loop_
_entity_poly.entity_id
_entity_poly.type
_entity_poly.pdbx_seq_one_letter_code
_entity_poly.pdbx_strand_id
1 'polypeptide(L)'
;MTKSISLSKLASHINTQLQNDWPGWANEIAQGSDRVAALVSATLVDELLANLLQGFFIDTTGLPNPDRLAPPRDFARRIDLAFALGQLPLDLYQDLNTIRHIRNVFAHALQGVTFQTPEIAQACTQLRLPADTLPEMWLQELTPRLAFLITAIHAALDIKMRIQTVKHQDLPTNELYRTRWKTPVEPGEAPMSNPFWHLDPQGRTAQDTDEEQP
;
A
#
# COMPACT_ATOMS: atom_id res chain seq x y z
N MET A 1 26.08 -15.05 28.52
CA MET A 1 24.78 -15.64 28.15
C MET A 1 23.79 -14.50 27.97
N THR A 2 23.67 -13.98 26.76
CA THR A 2 22.78 -12.88 26.37
C THR A 2 21.33 -13.38 26.42
N LYS A 3 20.48 -12.73 27.23
CA LYS A 3 19.06 -13.07 27.33
C LYS A 3 18.35 -12.46 26.12
N SER A 4 18.42 -13.15 24.97
CA SER A 4 17.68 -12.85 23.75
C SER A 4 16.28 -12.32 24.07
N ILE A 5 15.96 -11.12 23.61
CA ILE A 5 14.61 -10.57 23.66
C ILE A 5 13.68 -11.58 22.98
N SER A 6 12.82 -12.23 23.77
CA SER A 6 11.86 -13.20 23.24
C SER A 6 10.80 -12.46 22.43
N LEU A 7 10.47 -12.98 21.24
CA LEU A 7 9.33 -12.50 20.43
C LEU A 7 8.03 -12.42 21.25
N SER A 8 7.90 -13.23 22.32
CA SER A 8 6.77 -13.16 23.25
C SER A 8 6.70 -11.86 24.06
N LYS A 9 7.85 -11.24 24.40
CA LYS A 9 7.90 -9.94 25.09
C LYS A 9 7.51 -8.80 24.14
N LEU A 10 8.02 -8.85 22.90
CA LEU A 10 7.61 -7.92 21.86
C LEU A 10 6.11 -8.04 21.58
N ALA A 11 5.62 -9.27 21.44
CA ALA A 11 4.21 -9.57 21.26
C ALA A 11 3.38 -9.04 22.44
N SER A 12 3.79 -9.22 23.69
CA SER A 12 3.05 -8.67 24.85
C SER A 12 3.01 -7.14 24.84
N HIS A 13 4.09 -6.47 24.45
CA HIS A 13 4.17 -5.02 24.36
C HIS A 13 3.27 -4.47 23.24
N ILE A 14 3.32 -5.10 22.06
CA ILE A 14 2.52 -4.76 20.89
C ILE A 14 1.03 -5.08 21.12
N ASN A 15 0.73 -6.21 21.76
CA ASN A 15 -0.64 -6.65 22.06
C ASN A 15 -1.35 -5.68 23.02
N THR A 16 -0.60 -5.02 23.91
CA THR A 16 -1.13 -3.99 24.81
C THR A 16 -1.61 -2.76 24.03
N GLN A 17 -1.01 -2.45 22.87
CA GLN A 17 -1.41 -1.32 22.01
C GLN A 17 -2.51 -1.67 20.99
N LEU A 18 -2.75 -2.95 20.73
CA LEU A 18 -3.59 -3.40 19.62
C LEU A 18 -5.05 -3.76 19.96
N GLN A 19 -5.41 -3.88 21.25
CA GLN A 19 -6.76 -4.25 21.75
C GLN A 19 -7.50 -5.27 20.87
N ASN A 20 -6.82 -6.29 20.35
CA ASN A 20 -7.41 -7.35 19.55
C ASN A 20 -6.55 -8.60 19.74
N ASP A 21 -7.19 -9.78 19.79
CA ASP A 21 -6.50 -11.07 19.79
C ASP A 21 -5.44 -11.08 18.69
N TRP A 22 -4.22 -11.47 19.05
CA TRP A 22 -3.07 -11.60 18.16
C TRP A 22 -3.50 -12.35 16.89
N PRO A 23 -3.60 -11.68 15.73
CA PRO A 23 -4.19 -12.31 14.55
C PRO A 23 -3.34 -13.51 14.09
N GLY A 24 -3.95 -14.46 13.38
CA GLY A 24 -3.27 -15.70 12.95
C GLY A 24 -1.93 -15.48 12.22
N TRP A 25 -1.80 -14.40 11.44
CA TRP A 25 -0.56 -14.02 10.75
C TRP A 25 0.61 -13.76 11.70
N ALA A 26 0.33 -13.35 12.93
CA ALA A 26 1.37 -12.95 13.86
C ALA A 26 1.99 -14.19 14.56
N ASN A 27 1.25 -15.30 14.69
CA ASN A 27 1.82 -16.61 15.03
C ASN A 27 2.69 -17.16 13.89
N GLU A 28 2.23 -16.98 12.65
CA GLU A 28 2.98 -17.41 11.45
C GLU A 28 4.33 -16.69 11.33
N ILE A 29 4.37 -15.38 11.61
CA ILE A 29 5.63 -14.60 11.68
C ILE A 29 6.54 -15.09 12.81
N ALA A 30 5.97 -15.36 13.98
CA ALA A 30 6.74 -15.72 15.17
C ALA A 30 7.40 -17.10 15.05
N GLN A 31 6.69 -18.06 14.47
CA GLN A 31 7.15 -19.45 14.30
C GLN A 31 7.82 -19.69 12.94
N GLY A 32 7.64 -18.77 12.00
CA GLY A 32 8.15 -18.88 10.64
C GLY A 32 9.64 -18.61 10.49
N SER A 33 10.16 -19.02 9.33
CA SER A 33 11.51 -18.67 8.88
C SER A 33 11.64 -17.16 8.62
N ASP A 34 12.87 -16.68 8.43
CA ASP A 34 13.11 -15.27 8.05
C ASP A 34 12.36 -14.87 6.78
N ARG A 35 12.25 -15.81 5.82
CA ARG A 35 11.47 -15.61 4.59
C ARG A 35 9.98 -15.44 4.89
N VAL A 36 9.41 -16.29 5.75
CA VAL A 36 7.99 -16.18 6.14
C VAL A 36 7.73 -14.86 6.84
N ALA A 37 8.58 -14.50 7.81
CA ALA A 37 8.48 -13.23 8.53
C ALA A 37 8.49 -12.03 7.56
N ALA A 38 9.45 -11.98 6.62
CA ALA A 38 9.54 -10.89 5.66
C ALA A 38 8.35 -10.80 4.71
N LEU A 39 7.91 -11.92 4.15
CA LEU A 39 6.81 -11.96 3.19
C LEU A 39 5.47 -11.64 3.85
N VAL A 40 5.16 -12.26 4.99
CA VAL A 40 3.86 -12.09 5.67
C VAL A 40 3.72 -10.66 6.21
N SER A 41 4.76 -10.11 6.85
CA SER A 41 4.73 -8.73 7.34
C SER A 41 4.55 -7.71 6.20
N ALA A 42 5.25 -7.88 5.08
CA ALA A 42 5.11 -6.98 3.95
C ALA A 42 3.74 -7.09 3.26
N THR A 43 3.21 -8.30 3.12
CA THR A 43 1.84 -8.51 2.60
C THR A 43 0.80 -7.84 3.49
N LEU A 44 0.92 -7.94 4.82
CA LEU A 44 0.01 -7.24 5.74
C LEU A 44 0.01 -5.72 5.49
N VAL A 45 1.19 -5.13 5.37
CA VAL A 45 1.34 -3.69 5.13
C VAL A 45 0.77 -3.29 3.76
N ASP A 46 1.03 -4.08 2.72
CA ASP A 46 0.52 -3.85 1.37
C ASP A 46 -1.01 -3.91 1.30
N GLU A 47 -1.62 -4.91 1.95
CA GLU A 47 -3.09 -5.02 2.07
C GLU A 47 -3.70 -3.83 2.81
N LEU A 48 -3.05 -3.35 3.88
CA LEU A 48 -3.51 -2.16 4.59
C LEU A 48 -3.38 -0.89 3.75
N LEU A 49 -2.32 -0.73 2.94
CA LEU A 49 -2.23 0.36 1.98
C LEU A 49 -3.32 0.27 0.91
N ALA A 50 -3.62 -0.93 0.42
CA ALA A 50 -4.70 -1.15 -0.53
C ALA A 50 -6.04 -0.68 0.05
N ASN A 51 -6.34 -1.07 1.30
CA ASN A 51 -7.55 -0.68 2.02
C ASN A 51 -7.60 0.83 2.28
N LEU A 52 -6.48 1.45 2.66
CA LEU A 52 -6.38 2.90 2.83
C LEU A 52 -6.71 3.63 1.53
N LEU A 53 -6.07 3.22 0.43
CA LEU A 53 -6.29 3.83 -0.87
C LEU A 53 -7.71 3.61 -1.36
N GLN A 54 -8.30 2.44 -1.12
CA GLN A 54 -9.68 2.15 -1.52
C GLN A 54 -10.68 3.19 -0.98
N GLY A 55 -10.44 3.75 0.20
CA GLY A 55 -11.28 4.81 0.76
C GLY A 55 -11.26 6.14 -0.03
N PHE A 56 -10.26 6.36 -0.88
CA PHE A 56 -10.15 7.54 -1.74
C PHE A 56 -10.71 7.32 -3.16
N PHE A 57 -10.94 6.07 -3.55
CA PHE A 57 -11.49 5.74 -4.84
C PHE A 57 -12.99 5.48 -4.71
N ILE A 58 -13.76 5.93 -5.70
CA ILE A 58 -15.20 5.66 -5.79
C ILE A 58 -15.45 4.16 -5.99
N ASP A 59 -16.64 3.68 -5.59
CA ASP A 59 -17.09 2.37 -6.02
C ASP A 59 -17.35 2.36 -7.52
N THR A 60 -16.60 1.52 -8.24
CA THR A 60 -16.65 1.38 -9.70
C THR A 60 -17.48 0.18 -10.14
N THR A 61 -18.18 -0.50 -9.22
CA THR A 61 -19.02 -1.65 -9.54
C THR A 61 -20.06 -1.29 -10.60
N GLY A 62 -20.03 -2.01 -11.73
CA GLY A 62 -20.93 -1.76 -12.87
C GLY A 62 -20.46 -0.69 -13.85
N LEU A 63 -19.32 -0.03 -13.63
CA LEU A 63 -18.71 0.87 -14.61
C LEU A 63 -17.93 0.10 -15.68
N PRO A 64 -17.83 0.62 -16.92
CA PRO A 64 -16.95 0.05 -17.93
C PRO A 64 -15.48 0.22 -17.51
N ASN A 65 -14.70 -0.86 -17.56
CA ASN A 65 -13.28 -0.92 -17.18
C ASN A 65 -12.98 -0.50 -15.73
N PRO A 66 -13.60 -1.16 -14.72
CA PRO A 66 -13.45 -0.77 -13.31
C PRO A 66 -11.99 -0.84 -12.83
N ASP A 67 -11.19 -1.75 -13.38
CA ASP A 67 -9.76 -1.88 -13.06
C ASP A 67 -8.93 -0.62 -13.35
N ARG A 68 -9.34 0.21 -14.34
CA ARG A 68 -8.64 1.46 -14.66
C ARG A 68 -8.90 2.58 -13.65
N LEU A 69 -9.97 2.43 -12.88
CA LEU A 69 -10.44 3.37 -11.88
C LEU A 69 -10.25 2.82 -10.46
N ALA A 70 -9.50 1.71 -10.32
CA ALA A 70 -9.18 1.10 -9.04
C ALA A 70 -7.81 1.59 -8.52
N PRO A 71 -7.54 1.47 -7.21
CA PRO A 71 -6.20 1.67 -6.68
C PRO A 71 -5.16 0.80 -7.40
N PRO A 72 -3.90 1.26 -7.52
CA PRO A 72 -2.82 0.45 -8.08
C PRO A 72 -2.70 -0.89 -7.35
N ARG A 73 -2.38 -1.97 -8.09
CA ARG A 73 -2.12 -3.30 -7.51
C ARG A 73 -0.68 -3.50 -7.06
N ASP A 74 0.25 -2.73 -7.60
CA ASP A 74 1.67 -2.84 -7.28
C ASP A 74 2.00 -2.15 -5.95
N PHE A 75 2.75 -2.84 -5.09
CA PHE A 75 3.10 -2.38 -3.75
C PHE A 75 3.88 -1.04 -3.79
N ALA A 76 4.83 -0.87 -4.71
CA ALA A 76 5.57 0.39 -4.82
C ALA A 76 4.64 1.54 -5.21
N ARG A 77 3.76 1.31 -6.21
CA ARG A 77 2.79 2.34 -6.64
C ARG A 77 1.78 2.71 -5.56
N ARG A 78 1.40 1.78 -4.68
CA ARG A 78 0.55 2.08 -3.52
C ARG A 78 1.26 2.96 -2.51
N ILE A 79 2.52 2.66 -2.20
CA ILE A 79 3.36 3.50 -1.32
C ILE A 79 3.47 4.92 -1.89
N ASP A 80 3.82 5.05 -3.17
CA ASP A 80 3.97 6.34 -3.84
C ASP A 80 2.67 7.14 -3.88
N LEU A 81 1.54 6.49 -4.21
CA LEU A 81 0.25 7.16 -4.26
C LEU A 81 -0.22 7.61 -2.86
N ALA A 82 -0.08 6.76 -1.84
CA ALA A 82 -0.45 7.12 -0.47
C ALA A 82 0.37 8.31 0.06
N PHE A 83 1.67 8.36 -0.27
CA PHE A 83 2.52 9.51 0.06
C PHE A 83 2.11 10.77 -0.70
N ALA A 84 1.87 10.66 -2.02
CA ALA A 84 1.41 11.78 -2.84
C ALA A 84 0.06 12.37 -2.37
N LEU A 85 -0.82 11.53 -1.81
CA LEU A 85 -2.08 11.93 -1.18
C LEU A 85 -1.93 12.48 0.25
N GLY A 86 -0.69 12.63 0.74
CA GLY A 86 -0.38 13.15 2.08
C GLY A 86 -0.76 12.22 3.22
N GLN A 87 -1.03 10.94 2.95
CA GLN A 87 -1.41 9.98 4.00
C GLN A 87 -0.21 9.42 4.75
N LEU A 88 0.97 9.46 4.15
CA LEU A 88 2.21 8.96 4.74
C LEU A 88 3.15 10.12 5.06
N PRO A 89 3.67 10.23 6.30
CA PRO A 89 4.81 11.09 6.57
C PRO A 89 6.07 10.54 5.89
N LEU A 90 7.09 11.40 5.72
CA LEU A 90 8.30 11.08 4.94
C LEU A 90 9.09 9.89 5.51
N ASP A 91 9.18 9.79 6.83
CA ASP A 91 9.80 8.68 7.54
C ASP A 91 9.10 7.35 7.25
N LEU A 92 7.77 7.30 7.40
CA LEU A 92 6.99 6.10 7.07
C LEU A 92 7.12 5.71 5.60
N TYR A 93 7.12 6.70 4.69
CA TYR A 93 7.36 6.45 3.26
C TYR A 93 8.72 5.79 2.99
N GLN A 94 9.78 6.25 3.68
CA GLN A 94 11.12 5.67 3.58
C GLN A 94 11.15 4.23 4.13
N ASP A 95 10.56 4.01 5.31
CA ASP A 95 10.50 2.68 5.92
C ASP A 95 9.73 1.67 5.06
N LEU A 96 8.61 2.07 4.46
CA LEU A 96 7.83 1.22 3.56
C LEU A 96 8.63 0.83 2.31
N ASN A 97 9.44 1.73 1.76
CA ASN A 97 10.33 1.40 0.64
C ASN A 97 11.44 0.44 1.06
N THR A 98 12.00 0.60 2.26
CA THR A 98 12.98 -0.34 2.83
C THR A 98 12.36 -1.72 3.05
N ILE A 99 11.14 -1.79 3.61
CA ILE A 99 10.38 -3.04 3.78
C ILE A 99 10.13 -3.71 2.43
N ARG A 100 9.68 -2.96 1.42
CA ARG A 100 9.48 -3.45 0.05
C ARG A 100 10.77 -4.02 -0.54
N HIS A 101 11.89 -3.33 -0.38
CA HIS A 101 13.19 -3.80 -0.84
C HIS A 101 13.57 -5.14 -0.19
N ILE A 102 13.53 -5.21 1.14
CA ILE A 102 13.83 -6.44 1.91
C ILE A 102 12.91 -7.59 1.45
N ARG A 103 11.60 -7.35 1.35
CA ARG A 103 10.63 -8.33 0.84
C ARG A 103 11.03 -8.85 -0.53
N ASN A 104 11.44 -7.98 -1.44
CA ASN A 104 11.79 -8.36 -2.81
C ASN A 104 13.05 -9.22 -2.86
N VAL A 105 14.05 -8.93 -2.03
CA VAL A 105 15.23 -9.81 -1.88
C VAL A 105 14.79 -11.20 -1.42
N PHE A 106 13.96 -11.30 -0.39
CA PHE A 106 13.41 -12.59 0.07
C PHE A 106 12.55 -13.32 -0.97
N ALA A 107 11.77 -12.58 -1.78
CA ALA A 107 10.89 -13.15 -2.79
C ALA A 107 11.67 -13.72 -3.98
N HIS A 108 12.71 -13.02 -4.44
CA HIS A 108 13.49 -13.39 -5.62
C HIS A 108 14.67 -14.31 -5.31
N ALA A 109 15.08 -14.44 -4.05
CA ALA A 109 16.11 -15.39 -3.66
C ALA A 109 15.65 -16.84 -3.87
N LEU A 110 16.47 -17.59 -4.63
CA LEU A 110 16.23 -19.01 -4.87
C LEU A 110 16.39 -19.81 -3.58
N GLN A 111 17.48 -19.62 -2.83
CA GLN A 111 17.73 -20.24 -1.51
C GLN A 111 18.70 -19.39 -0.67
N GLY A 112 18.70 -19.57 0.66
CA GLY A 112 19.82 -19.17 1.53
C GLY A 112 19.85 -17.73 2.05
N VAL A 113 18.84 -16.90 1.81
CA VAL A 113 18.77 -15.55 2.39
C VAL A 113 18.14 -15.54 3.79
N THR A 114 18.70 -14.72 4.67
CA THR A 114 18.25 -14.52 6.05
C THR A 114 18.34 -13.04 6.40
N PHE A 115 17.82 -12.65 7.56
CA PHE A 115 18.01 -11.29 8.05
C PHE A 115 19.47 -10.94 8.39
N GLN A 116 20.37 -11.94 8.42
CA GLN A 116 21.81 -11.71 8.58
C GLN A 116 22.56 -11.56 7.26
N THR A 117 21.90 -11.76 6.11
CA THR A 117 22.51 -11.49 4.81
C THR A 117 22.94 -10.02 4.76
N PRO A 118 24.18 -9.68 4.35
CA PRO A 118 24.74 -8.33 4.50
C PRO A 118 23.85 -7.21 3.95
N GLU A 119 23.27 -7.40 2.75
CA GLU A 119 22.36 -6.44 2.12
C GLU A 119 21.09 -6.22 2.95
N ILE A 120 20.45 -7.30 3.42
CA ILE A 120 19.22 -7.22 4.23
C ILE A 120 19.53 -6.60 5.60
N ALA A 121 20.62 -7.04 6.23
CA ALA A 121 21.05 -6.52 7.52
C ALA A 121 21.33 -5.00 7.44
N GLN A 122 22.01 -4.56 6.38
CA GLN A 122 22.25 -3.14 6.13
C GLN A 122 20.95 -2.37 5.89
N ALA A 123 20.02 -2.91 5.09
CA ALA A 123 18.71 -2.28 4.90
C ALA A 123 17.94 -2.14 6.23
N CYS A 124 17.99 -3.15 7.10
CA CYS A 124 17.36 -3.08 8.43
C CYS A 124 17.92 -1.97 9.32
N THR A 125 19.18 -1.53 9.14
CA THR A 125 19.74 -0.39 9.90
C THR A 125 19.17 0.96 9.49
N GLN A 126 18.54 1.04 8.31
CA GLN A 126 17.94 2.27 7.80
C GLN A 126 16.50 2.46 8.28
N LEU A 127 15.90 1.40 8.84
CA LEU A 127 14.54 1.45 9.36
C LEU A 127 14.49 2.35 10.59
N ARG A 128 13.54 3.29 10.59
CA ARG A 128 13.31 4.16 11.73
C ARG A 128 12.43 3.44 12.74
N LEU A 129 13.06 2.97 13.81
CA LEU A 129 12.33 2.53 14.99
C LEU A 129 11.77 3.78 15.67
N PRO A 130 10.49 3.81 16.03
CA PRO A 130 9.97 4.94 16.78
C PRO A 130 10.70 4.97 18.14
N ALA A 131 11.31 6.11 18.44
CA ALA A 131 12.19 6.28 19.60
C ALA A 131 11.48 5.96 20.93
N ASP A 132 10.16 6.14 20.96
CA ASP A 132 9.32 5.93 22.13
C ASP A 132 8.87 4.47 22.31
N THR A 133 9.08 3.58 21.32
CA THR A 133 8.53 2.22 21.39
C THR A 133 9.44 1.21 22.07
N LEU A 134 10.75 1.46 22.13
CA LEU A 134 11.70 0.53 22.72
C LEU A 134 12.46 1.20 23.86
N PRO A 135 12.48 0.60 25.07
CA PRO A 135 13.41 1.02 26.10
C PRO A 135 14.84 1.05 25.55
N GLU A 136 15.65 2.07 25.88
CA GLU A 136 17.04 2.21 25.38
C GLU A 136 17.88 0.94 25.55
N MET A 137 17.62 0.18 26.62
CA MET A 137 18.25 -1.12 26.89
C MET A 137 18.03 -2.18 25.80
N TRP A 138 17.00 -2.06 24.95
CA TRP A 138 16.71 -3.02 23.87
C TRP A 138 17.41 -2.65 22.56
N LEU A 139 17.91 -1.42 22.41
CA LEU A 139 18.63 -0.99 21.21
C LEU A 139 19.97 -1.72 21.05
N GLN A 140 20.59 -2.13 22.16
CA GLN A 140 21.87 -2.84 22.20
C GLN A 140 21.78 -4.30 21.74
N GLU A 141 20.58 -4.90 21.77
CA GLU A 141 20.34 -6.31 21.39
C GLU A 141 19.44 -6.45 20.16
N LEU A 142 19.24 -5.35 19.42
CA LEU A 142 18.31 -5.34 18.31
C LEU A 142 18.88 -6.12 17.11
N THR A 143 18.28 -7.27 16.83
CA THR A 143 18.60 -8.04 15.62
C THR A 143 17.94 -7.42 14.38
N PRO A 144 18.50 -7.60 13.17
CA PRO A 144 17.88 -7.08 11.95
C PRO A 144 16.45 -7.61 11.73
N ARG A 145 16.20 -8.89 12.06
CA ARG A 145 14.84 -9.47 12.05
C ARG A 145 13.90 -8.69 12.96
N LEU A 146 14.34 -8.40 14.19
CA LEU A 146 13.51 -7.69 15.16
C LEU A 146 13.24 -6.24 14.73
N ALA A 147 14.26 -5.56 14.19
CA ALA A 147 14.11 -4.21 13.64
C ALA A 147 13.05 -4.15 12.52
N PHE A 148 13.14 -5.09 11.58
CA PHE A 148 12.16 -5.24 10.51
C PHE A 148 10.74 -5.48 11.04
N LEU A 149 10.59 -6.45 11.95
CA LEU A 149 9.27 -6.81 12.49
C LEU A 149 8.62 -5.66 13.25
N ILE A 150 9.39 -4.97 14.09
CA ILE A 150 8.90 -3.80 14.82
C ILE A 150 8.43 -2.74 13.85
N THR A 151 9.26 -2.39 12.86
CA THR A 151 8.93 -1.33 11.91
C THR A 151 7.71 -1.68 11.06
N ALA A 152 7.62 -2.92 10.57
CA ALA A 152 6.47 -3.38 9.79
C ALA A 152 5.17 -3.37 10.61
N ILE A 153 5.23 -3.74 11.89
CA ILE A 153 4.06 -3.67 12.77
C ILE A 153 3.65 -2.21 13.01
N HIS A 154 4.59 -1.31 13.31
CA HIS A 154 4.28 0.11 13.49
C HIS A 154 3.66 0.72 12.23
N ALA A 155 4.24 0.45 11.07
CA ALA A 155 3.68 0.88 9.79
C ALA A 155 2.24 0.38 9.61
N ALA A 156 1.98 -0.90 9.92
CA ALA A 156 0.63 -1.47 9.85
C ALA A 156 -0.35 -0.77 10.82
N LEU A 157 0.06 -0.48 12.06
CA LEU A 157 -0.77 0.25 13.02
C LEU A 157 -1.08 1.66 12.54
N ASP A 158 -0.06 2.37 12.08
CA ASP A 158 -0.17 3.73 11.59
C ASP A 158 -1.11 3.84 10.40
N ILE A 159 -1.01 2.90 9.45
CA ILE A 159 -1.91 2.83 8.30
C ILE A 159 -3.33 2.47 8.77
N LYS A 160 -3.49 1.50 9.67
CA LYS A 160 -4.79 1.10 10.19
C LYS A 160 -5.53 2.24 10.90
N MET A 161 -4.81 3.05 11.68
CA MET A 161 -5.38 4.25 12.30
C MET A 161 -5.83 5.28 11.26
N ARG A 162 -5.06 5.47 10.19
CA ARG A 162 -5.42 6.38 9.09
C ARG A 162 -6.65 5.92 8.33
N ILE A 163 -6.82 4.61 8.10
CA ILE A 163 -8.02 4.03 7.47
C ILE A 163 -9.30 4.51 8.19
N GLN A 164 -9.29 4.58 9.53
CA GLN A 164 -10.45 5.02 10.32
C GLN A 164 -10.83 6.49 10.07
N THR A 165 -9.91 7.30 9.56
CA THR A 165 -10.13 8.73 9.29
C THR A 165 -10.64 8.99 7.88
N VAL A 166 -10.52 8.03 6.96
CA VAL A 166 -10.93 8.17 5.56
C VAL A 166 -12.42 7.83 5.44
N LYS A 167 -13.19 8.74 4.84
CA LYS A 167 -14.60 8.50 4.52
C LYS A 167 -14.71 7.94 3.10
N HIS A 168 -15.39 6.81 2.95
CA HIS A 168 -15.67 6.23 1.63
C HIS A 168 -16.45 7.24 0.78
N GLN A 169 -15.99 7.47 -0.44
CA GLN A 169 -16.67 8.35 -1.39
C GLN A 169 -17.61 7.56 -2.28
N ASP A 170 -18.89 7.91 -2.25
CA ASP A 170 -19.86 7.44 -3.24
C ASP A 170 -19.68 8.21 -4.55
N LEU A 171 -20.10 7.59 -5.65
CA LEU A 171 -20.30 8.30 -6.91
C LEU A 171 -21.18 9.54 -6.66
N PRO A 172 -20.73 10.77 -7.03
CA PRO A 172 -21.54 11.97 -6.85
C PRO A 172 -22.78 11.90 -7.75
N THR A 173 -23.89 11.47 -7.17
CA THR A 173 -25.17 11.30 -7.86
C THR A 173 -25.88 12.65 -7.97
N ASN A 174 -25.43 13.55 -8.85
CA ASN A 174 -26.27 14.70 -9.21
C ASN A 174 -27.36 14.23 -10.19
N GLU A 175 -28.63 14.57 -9.93
CA GLU A 175 -29.77 14.27 -10.81
C GLU A 175 -29.54 14.72 -12.27
N LEU A 176 -28.74 15.78 -12.46
CA LEU A 176 -28.33 16.29 -13.78
C LEU A 176 -27.55 15.27 -14.64
N TYR A 177 -26.81 14.32 -14.03
CA TYR A 177 -26.09 13.28 -14.78
C TYR A 177 -27.00 12.14 -15.25
N ARG A 178 -28.10 11.87 -14.53
CA ARG A 178 -29.07 10.81 -14.90
C ARG A 178 -29.90 11.18 -16.13
N THR A 179 -30.12 12.46 -16.38
CA THR A 179 -30.92 12.92 -17.52
C THR A 179 -30.12 13.04 -18.82
N ARG A 180 -28.79 13.26 -18.74
CA ARG A 180 -27.94 13.41 -19.93
C ARG A 180 -27.62 12.09 -20.67
N TRP A 181 -27.69 10.95 -20.00
CA TRP A 181 -27.30 9.63 -20.56
C TRP A 181 -28.44 8.60 -20.58
N LYS A 182 -29.69 9.05 -20.70
CA LYS A 182 -30.89 8.20 -20.60
C LYS A 182 -31.41 7.63 -21.93
N THR A 183 -30.75 7.87 -23.05
CA THR A 183 -31.10 7.21 -24.31
C THR A 183 -30.40 5.84 -24.37
N PRO A 184 -31.14 4.72 -24.42
CA PRO A 184 -30.55 3.43 -24.76
C PRO A 184 -29.94 3.58 -26.16
N VAL A 185 -28.65 3.26 -26.31
CA VAL A 185 -28.08 3.08 -27.65
C VAL A 185 -28.69 1.79 -28.19
N GLU A 186 -29.57 1.87 -29.18
CA GLU A 186 -30.15 0.68 -29.79
C GLU A 186 -29.02 -0.19 -30.40
N PRO A 187 -29.10 -1.52 -30.29
CA PRO A 187 -28.05 -2.40 -30.80
C PRO A 187 -28.02 -2.34 -32.33
N GLY A 188 -27.17 -1.47 -32.86
CA GLY A 188 -27.03 -1.18 -34.30
C GLY A 188 -26.66 0.26 -34.61
N GLU A 189 -26.92 1.19 -33.69
CA GLU A 189 -26.45 2.57 -33.83
C GLU A 189 -25.11 2.71 -33.11
N ALA A 190 -24.02 2.91 -33.86
CA ALA A 190 -22.77 3.34 -33.26
C ALA A 190 -23.07 4.60 -32.42
N PRO A 191 -22.64 4.68 -31.15
CA PRO A 191 -22.92 5.86 -30.34
C PRO A 191 -22.36 7.06 -31.11
N MET A 192 -23.25 7.98 -31.53
CA MET A 192 -22.86 9.22 -32.19
C MET A 192 -21.72 9.81 -31.36
N SER A 193 -20.56 9.91 -32.02
CA SER A 193 -19.31 10.47 -31.55
C SER A 193 -19.53 11.42 -30.38
N ASN A 194 -19.27 10.95 -29.17
CA ASN A 194 -19.18 11.83 -28.03
C ASN A 194 -18.05 12.83 -28.35
N PRO A 195 -18.34 14.14 -28.45
CA PRO A 195 -17.40 15.13 -28.94
C PRO A 195 -16.16 15.28 -28.03
N PHE A 196 -16.17 14.68 -26.84
CA PHE A 196 -15.05 14.69 -25.90
C PHE A 196 -14.02 13.56 -26.09
N TRP A 197 -14.29 12.54 -26.93
CA TRP A 197 -13.39 11.38 -27.06
C TRP A 197 -12.48 11.40 -28.31
N HIS A 198 -12.50 12.46 -29.12
CA HIS A 198 -11.65 12.59 -30.32
C HIS A 198 -10.51 13.60 -30.18
N LEU A 199 -10.18 14.02 -28.97
CA LEU A 199 -9.00 14.85 -28.75
C LEU A 199 -7.75 13.97 -28.77
N ASP A 200 -6.81 14.32 -29.64
CA ASP A 200 -5.48 13.71 -29.63
C ASP A 200 -4.74 14.05 -28.31
N PRO A 201 -3.56 13.47 -28.03
CA PRO A 201 -2.80 13.74 -26.81
C PRO A 201 -2.45 15.22 -26.56
N GLN A 202 -2.70 16.11 -27.52
CA GLN A 202 -2.48 17.56 -27.44
C GLN A 202 -3.78 18.38 -27.37
N GLY A 203 -4.96 17.74 -27.40
CA GLY A 203 -6.23 18.42 -27.17
C GLY A 203 -6.89 19.06 -28.38
N ARG A 204 -6.58 18.64 -29.63
CA ARG A 204 -7.20 19.21 -30.85
C ARG A 204 -8.34 18.36 -31.41
N THR A 205 -9.34 19.00 -32.01
CA THR A 205 -10.45 18.31 -32.69
C THR A 205 -10.13 18.06 -34.17
N ALA A 206 -10.77 17.06 -34.77
CA ALA A 206 -10.57 16.68 -36.18
C ALA A 206 -11.01 17.75 -37.22
N GLN A 207 -11.54 18.90 -36.78
CA GLN A 207 -11.92 20.01 -37.66
C GLN A 207 -10.79 21.03 -37.87
N ASP A 208 -9.70 20.96 -37.08
CA ASP A 208 -8.59 21.91 -37.16
C ASP A 208 -7.51 21.51 -38.21
N THR A 209 -7.71 20.43 -38.98
CA THR A 209 -6.69 19.94 -39.94
C THR A 209 -6.97 20.24 -41.41
N ASP A 210 -8.14 20.79 -41.76
CA ASP A 210 -8.52 20.99 -43.18
C ASP A 210 -8.49 22.46 -43.65
N GLU A 211 -8.09 23.42 -42.80
CA GLU A 211 -7.89 24.82 -43.19
C GLU A 211 -6.43 25.26 -43.08
N GLU A 212 -5.51 24.51 -43.68
CA GLU A 212 -4.19 25.05 -44.00
C GLU A 212 -3.61 24.32 -45.21
N GLN A 213 -3.95 24.77 -46.43
CA GLN A 213 -2.98 25.29 -47.41
C GLN A 213 -3.62 25.54 -48.81
N PRO A 214 -3.02 26.46 -49.61
CA PRO A 214 -3.70 27.32 -50.58
C PRO A 214 -3.93 26.74 -51.98
#